data_AF-A0A8H5IAZ8-F1
#
_entry.id   AF-A0A8H5IAZ8-F1
#
_cell.length_a   1.000
_cell.length_b   1.000
_cell.length_c   1.000
_cell.angle_alpha   90.00
_cell.angle_beta   90.00
_cell.angle_gamma   90.00
#
_symmetry.space_group_name_H-M   'P 1'
#
loop_
_entity.id
_entity.type
_entity.pdbx_description
1 polymer ?
#
loop_
_entity_poly.entity_id
_entity_poly.type
_entity_poly.pdbx_seq_one_letter_code
_entity_poly.pdbx_strand_id
1 'polypeptide(L)'
;MVHQYIPELSLHRSSRLDFTPNPEKPWHSLRVRSKDNIYATGAITFAASPVYGEFHGIESQNAPAIQRLLDPSAVIVKSTCTGQSGDAEDPAVDFVDVVAPRNPRGDAIRSP
;
A
#
# COMPACT_ATOMS: atom_id res chain seq x y z
N MET A 1 46.65 -13.84 18.55
CA MET A 1 45.27 -13.83 18.03
C MET A 1 44.72 -12.44 18.22
N VAL A 2 44.50 -11.70 17.14
CA VAL A 2 43.99 -10.33 17.18
C VAL A 2 42.48 -10.42 17.04
N HIS A 3 41.73 -10.05 18.09
CA HIS A 3 40.29 -9.88 17.98
C HIS A 3 40.01 -8.65 17.12
N GLN A 4 39.54 -8.88 15.89
CA GLN A 4 39.03 -7.85 15.01
C GLN A 4 37.69 -7.36 15.57
N TYR A 5 37.66 -6.10 15.97
CA TYR A 5 36.44 -5.38 16.35
C TYR A 5 35.63 -5.12 15.08
N ILE A 6 34.48 -5.78 14.93
CA ILE A 6 33.50 -5.46 13.88
C ILE A 6 32.56 -4.41 14.48
N PRO A 7 32.58 -3.15 14.04
CA PRO A 7 31.60 -2.18 14.51
C PRO A 7 30.23 -2.58 13.96
N GLU A 8 29.29 -2.84 14.86
CA GLU A 8 27.90 -3.02 14.51
C GLU A 8 27.39 -1.73 13.86
N LEU A 9 27.27 -1.76 12.54
CA LEU A 9 26.66 -0.71 11.74
C LEU A 9 25.16 -0.70 12.04
N SER A 10 24.78 -0.05 13.15
CA SER A 10 23.39 0.31 13.42
C SER A 10 22.99 1.43 12.46
N LEU A 11 22.79 1.07 11.19
CA LEU A 11 22.32 1.96 10.15
C LEU A 11 20.87 2.29 10.50
N HIS A 12 20.64 3.40 11.22
CA HIS A 12 19.33 4.04 11.28
C HIS A 12 18.96 4.43 9.85
N ARG A 13 18.37 3.50 9.08
CA ARG A 13 17.72 3.83 7.82
C ARG A 13 16.60 4.78 8.20
N SER A 14 16.81 6.06 7.92
CA SER A 14 15.73 7.04 7.87
C SER A 14 14.57 6.39 7.11
N SER A 15 13.37 6.36 7.71
CA SER A 15 12.15 5.93 7.03
C SER A 15 11.75 6.87 5.87
N ARG A 16 12.49 7.97 5.73
CA ARG A 16 12.40 8.95 4.66
C ARG A 16 13.58 8.73 3.71
N LEU A 17 13.27 8.48 2.43
CA LEU A 17 14.27 8.59 1.39
C LEU A 17 14.58 10.07 1.20
N ASP A 18 15.75 10.50 1.66
CA ASP A 18 16.24 11.85 1.43
C ASP A 18 16.37 12.08 -0.09
N PHE A 19 15.71 13.12 -0.59
CA PHE A 19 15.64 13.41 -2.01
C PHE A 19 16.02 14.85 -2.31
N THR A 20 16.83 15.03 -3.34
CA THR A 20 17.10 16.32 -3.96
C THR A 20 16.15 16.51 -5.14
N PRO A 21 15.31 17.56 -5.15
CA PRO A 21 14.36 17.82 -6.24
C PRO A 21 14.98 17.69 -7.63
N ASN A 22 14.38 16.85 -8.48
CA ASN A 22 14.79 16.62 -9.87
C ASN A 22 13.57 16.78 -10.79
N PRO A 23 13.60 17.70 -11.77
CA PRO A 23 12.53 17.85 -12.76
C PRO A 23 12.19 16.58 -13.55
N GLU A 24 13.15 15.68 -13.77
CA GLU A 24 12.94 14.39 -14.47
C GLU A 24 12.22 13.35 -13.60
N LYS A 25 12.28 13.50 -12.27
CA LYS A 25 11.68 12.60 -11.29
C LYS A 25 10.83 13.41 -10.31
N PRO A 26 9.73 14.02 -10.79
CA PRO A 26 8.96 15.00 -10.02
C PRO A 26 8.30 14.41 -8.79
N TRP A 27 8.09 13.08 -8.73
CA TRP A 27 7.42 12.40 -7.62
C TRP A 27 8.36 11.52 -6.80
N HIS A 28 9.67 11.73 -6.93
CA HIS A 28 10.62 10.97 -6.13
C HIS A 28 10.35 11.15 -4.63
N SER A 29 10.33 10.04 -3.92
CA SER A 29 9.95 9.95 -2.50
C SER A 29 8.50 10.34 -2.16
N LEU A 30 7.65 10.70 -3.15
CA LEU A 30 6.22 10.88 -2.91
C LEU A 30 5.58 9.54 -2.59
N ARG A 31 4.89 9.45 -1.46
CA ARG A 31 4.23 8.23 -1.02
C ARG A 31 2.76 8.27 -1.38
N VAL A 32 2.34 7.37 -2.25
CA VAL A 32 0.94 7.25 -2.69
C VAL A 32 0.37 5.93 -2.18
N ARG A 33 -0.80 5.99 -1.55
CA ARG A 33 -1.52 4.76 -1.17
C ARG A 33 -2.34 4.26 -2.35
N SER A 34 -2.26 2.96 -2.61
CA SER A 34 -3.11 2.30 -3.60
C SER A 34 -4.30 1.63 -2.92
N LYS A 35 -5.46 1.73 -3.55
CA LYS A 35 -6.65 0.94 -3.21
C LYS A 35 -6.35 -0.55 -3.37
N ASP A 36 -6.93 -1.38 -2.52
CA ASP A 36 -6.66 -2.81 -2.47
C ASP A 36 -7.13 -3.58 -3.72
N ASN A 37 -8.08 -3.04 -4.48
CA ASN A 37 -8.53 -3.62 -5.75
C ASN A 37 -7.71 -3.15 -6.97
N ILE A 38 -6.51 -2.62 -6.76
CA ILE A 38 -5.60 -2.18 -7.83
C ILE A 38 -4.35 -3.05 -7.84
N TYR A 39 -4.02 -3.59 -9.01
CA TYR A 39 -2.91 -4.51 -9.18
C TYR A 39 -1.57 -3.80 -9.11
N ALA A 40 -0.63 -4.40 -8.38
CA ALA A 40 0.74 -3.95 -8.24
C ALA A 40 1.63 -5.18 -8.19
N THR A 41 2.59 -5.26 -9.10
CA THR A 41 3.51 -6.40 -9.23
C THR A 41 4.18 -6.71 -7.90
N GLY A 42 4.20 -7.99 -7.53
CA GLY A 42 4.83 -8.46 -6.29
C GLY A 42 3.98 -8.30 -5.03
N ALA A 43 2.75 -7.78 -5.14
CA ALA A 43 1.78 -7.72 -4.05
C ALA A 43 0.56 -8.60 -4.36
N ILE A 44 -0.10 -9.08 -3.31
CA ILE A 44 -1.41 -9.74 -3.42
C ILE A 44 -2.49 -8.65 -3.46
N THR A 45 -3.48 -8.81 -4.32
CA THR A 45 -4.71 -8.00 -4.36
C THR A 45 -5.80 -8.79 -3.67
N PHE A 46 -6.42 -8.26 -2.62
CA PHE A 46 -7.48 -8.97 -1.90
C PHE A 46 -8.88 -8.55 -2.35
N ALA A 47 -9.04 -7.34 -2.90
CA ALA A 47 -10.37 -6.75 -3.13
C ALA A 47 -11.28 -6.82 -1.88
N ALA A 48 -10.67 -6.71 -0.69
CA ALA A 48 -11.27 -6.95 0.62
C ALA A 48 -11.92 -8.34 0.83
N SER A 49 -11.41 -9.38 0.16
CA SER A 49 -11.70 -10.79 0.46
C SER A 49 -10.41 -11.63 0.55
N PRO A 50 -10.14 -12.29 1.69
CA PRO A 50 -9.00 -13.19 1.84
C PRO A 50 -8.97 -14.30 0.79
N VAL A 51 -10.13 -14.90 0.48
CA VAL A 51 -10.27 -15.98 -0.50
C VAL A 51 -9.88 -15.52 -1.90
N TYR A 52 -10.24 -14.29 -2.28
CA TYR A 52 -9.82 -13.71 -3.56
C TYR A 52 -8.29 -13.60 -3.64
N GLY A 53 -7.65 -13.10 -2.57
CA GLY A 53 -6.19 -13.00 -2.51
C GLY A 53 -5.49 -14.37 -2.54
N GLU A 54 -6.03 -15.37 -1.85
CA GLU A 54 -5.49 -16.74 -1.88
C GLU A 54 -5.60 -17.37 -3.27
N PHE A 55 -6.72 -17.15 -3.97
CA PHE A 55 -6.97 -17.71 -5.29
C PHE A 55 -6.09 -17.08 -6.38
N HIS A 56 -5.93 -15.74 -6.35
CA HIS A 56 -5.17 -15.02 -7.38
C HIS A 56 -3.68 -14.91 -7.07
N GLY A 57 -3.29 -14.96 -5.80
CA GLY A 57 -1.90 -14.89 -5.38
C GLY A 57 -1.21 -13.56 -5.70
N ILE A 58 0.08 -13.63 -6.02
CA ILE A 58 0.91 -12.45 -6.27
C ILE A 58 0.71 -11.96 -7.70
N GLU A 59 0.46 -10.66 -7.85
CA GLU A 59 0.32 -10.04 -9.17
C GLU A 59 1.64 -10.04 -9.94
N SER A 60 1.57 -10.39 -11.23
CA SER A 60 2.71 -10.34 -12.14
C SER A 60 2.89 -8.97 -12.79
N GLN A 61 1.82 -8.16 -12.87
CA GLN A 61 1.82 -6.90 -13.61
C GLN A 61 1.21 -5.75 -12.79
N ASN A 62 1.73 -4.55 -13.03
CA ASN A 62 1.17 -3.32 -12.49
C ASN A 62 -0.06 -2.92 -13.29
N ALA A 63 -1.06 -2.38 -12.60
CA ALA A 63 -2.12 -1.62 -13.28
C ALA A 63 -1.51 -0.38 -13.99
N PRO A 64 -2.07 0.09 -15.12
CA PRO A 64 -1.55 1.25 -15.84
C PRO A 64 -1.40 2.53 -14.98
N ALA A 65 -2.31 2.72 -14.02
CA ALA A 65 -2.24 3.83 -13.08
C ALA A 65 -1.04 3.72 -12.12
N ILE A 66 -0.73 2.51 -11.65
CA ILE A 66 0.45 2.26 -10.80
C ILE A 66 1.73 2.49 -11.59
N GLN A 67 1.80 2.00 -12.84
CA GLN A 67 2.99 2.20 -13.67
C GLN A 67 3.27 3.70 -13.89
N ARG A 68 2.24 4.49 -14.23
CA ARG A 68 2.36 5.94 -14.41
C ARG A 68 2.84 6.70 -13.17
N LEU A 69 2.60 6.17 -11.96
CA LEU A 69 3.12 6.72 -10.71
C LEU A 69 4.57 6.30 -10.45
N LEU A 70 4.92 5.06 -10.79
CA LEU A 70 6.27 4.53 -10.62
C LEU A 70 7.27 5.14 -11.61
N ASP A 71 6.87 5.44 -12.84
CA ASP A 71 7.74 6.02 -13.88
C ASP A 71 8.46 7.31 -13.41
N PRO A 72 7.78 8.33 -12.82
CA PRO A 72 8.42 9.50 -12.21
C PRO A 72 8.93 9.27 -10.77
N SER A 73 9.12 8.01 -10.36
CA SER A 73 9.71 7.56 -9.09
C SER A 73 8.85 7.73 -7.82
N ALA A 74 7.52 7.68 -7.92
CA ALA A 74 6.68 7.61 -6.71
C ALA A 74 6.88 6.29 -5.96
N VAL A 75 6.66 6.33 -4.65
CA VAL A 75 6.66 5.16 -3.78
C VAL A 75 5.21 4.72 -3.54
N ILE A 76 4.86 3.53 -4.02
CA ILE A 76 3.53 2.96 -3.79
C ILE A 76 3.51 2.24 -2.46
N VAL A 77 2.59 2.64 -1.59
CA VAL A 77 2.25 1.93 -0.36
C VAL A 77 0.92 1.22 -0.61
N LYS A 78 0.95 -0.10 -0.77
CA LYS A 78 -0.29 -0.90 -0.87
C LYS A 78 -1.06 -0.71 0.45
N SER A 79 -2.39 -0.64 0.36
CA SER A 79 -3.36 -0.69 1.47
C SER A 79 -4.15 0.60 1.71
N THR A 80 -5.35 0.61 1.13
CA THR A 80 -6.56 1.12 1.77
C THR A 80 -7.64 0.05 1.73
N CYS A 81 -8.34 -0.13 2.86
CA CYS A 81 -9.55 -0.96 2.91
C CYS A 81 -10.56 -0.43 1.88
N THR A 82 -11.20 -1.34 1.16
CA THR A 82 -12.31 -1.07 0.23
C THR A 82 -13.54 -1.82 0.71
N GLY A 83 -14.74 -1.45 0.25
CA GLY A 83 -15.88 -2.36 0.25
C GLY A 83 -15.51 -3.60 -0.57
N GLN A 84 -15.95 -4.78 -0.11
CA GLN A 84 -15.66 -6.07 -0.73
C GLN A 84 -16.07 -6.04 -2.20
N SER A 85 -15.16 -6.41 -3.10
CA SER A 85 -15.39 -6.36 -4.56
C SER A 85 -15.83 -5.00 -5.12
N GLY A 86 -15.67 -3.90 -4.36
CA GLY A 86 -16.13 -2.57 -4.74
C GLY A 86 -17.58 -2.26 -4.39
N ASP A 87 -18.18 -3.03 -3.47
CA ASP A 87 -19.56 -2.86 -3.00
C ASP A 87 -19.79 -1.55 -2.23
N ALA A 88 -21.08 -1.24 -2.04
CA ALA A 88 -21.69 0.06 -1.71
C ALA A 88 -21.27 0.69 -0.36
N GLU A 89 -21.79 1.91 -0.14
CA GLU A 89 -21.38 2.84 0.92
C GLU A 89 -21.74 2.41 2.35
N ASP A 90 -22.57 1.38 2.52
CA ASP A 90 -23.10 0.97 3.82
C ASP A 90 -22.24 -0.14 4.43
N PRO A 91 -21.45 0.15 5.49
CA PRO A 91 -20.53 -0.82 6.04
C PRO A 91 -21.27 -1.93 6.80
N ALA A 92 -20.89 -3.18 6.52
CA ALA A 92 -21.29 -4.36 7.28
C ALA A 92 -22.80 -4.68 7.28
N VAL A 93 -23.56 -4.19 6.29
CA VAL A 93 -24.95 -4.65 6.07
C VAL A 93 -24.99 -6.09 5.54
N ASP A 94 -23.90 -6.52 4.89
CA ASP A 94 -23.72 -7.86 4.32
C ASP A 94 -22.59 -8.67 4.99
N PHE A 95 -22.45 -9.93 4.56
CA PHE A 95 -21.39 -10.85 4.98
C PHE A 95 -20.04 -10.43 4.38
N VAL A 96 -19.35 -9.50 5.05
CA VAL A 96 -18.05 -8.98 4.62
C VAL A 96 -16.88 -9.54 5.44
N ASP A 97 -15.77 -9.82 4.78
CA ASP A 97 -14.55 -10.34 5.42
C ASP A 97 -13.74 -9.24 6.14
N VAL A 98 -13.87 -7.99 5.70
CA VAL A 98 -13.12 -6.83 6.23
C VAL A 98 -14.07 -5.74 6.70
N VAL A 99 -13.84 -5.26 7.93
CA VAL A 99 -14.64 -4.19 8.56
C VAL A 99 -14.20 -2.82 8.05
N ALA A 100 -15.16 -1.91 7.88
CA ALA A 100 -14.91 -0.56 7.40
C ALA A 100 -13.90 0.22 8.27
N PRO A 101 -13.07 1.09 7.65
CA PRO A 101 -12.09 1.88 8.36
C PRO A 101 -12.75 2.93 9.25
N ARG A 102 -12.14 3.22 10.39
CA ARG A 102 -12.61 4.30 11.28
C ARG A 102 -12.26 5.66 10.69
N ASN A 103 -13.20 6.60 10.77
CA ASN A 103 -12.97 7.97 10.33
C ASN A 103 -11.96 8.65 11.28
N PRO A 104 -10.83 9.21 10.76
CA PRO A 104 -9.81 9.85 11.60
C PRO A 104 -10.31 11.09 12.34
N ARG A 105 -11.49 11.63 11.98
CA ARG A 105 -12.16 12.73 12.71
C ARG A 105 -12.81 12.27 14.03
N GLY A 106 -12.90 10.97 14.28
CA GLY A 106 -13.45 10.41 15.52
C GLY A 106 -14.90 9.93 15.42
N ASP A 107 -15.52 9.95 14.24
CA ASP A 107 -16.93 9.61 14.03
C ASP A 107 -17.25 8.10 14.07
N ALA A 108 -16.42 7.30 14.76
CA ALA A 108 -16.48 5.84 14.77
C ALA A 108 -16.53 5.22 13.34
N ILE A 109 -17.10 4.02 13.23
CA ILE A 109 -17.49 3.42 11.95
C ILE A 109 -18.85 4.02 11.61
N ARG A 110 -18.95 4.77 10.50
CA ARG A 110 -20.23 5.36 10.07
C ARG A 110 -20.99 4.40 9.17
N SER A 111 -22.17 3.93 9.61
CA SER A 111 -23.27 3.62 8.68
C SER A 111 -23.91 4.93 8.20
N PRO A 112 -24.54 4.96 7.00
CA PRO A 112 -25.47 6.00 6.60
C PRO A 112 -26.57 6.24 7.64
#